data_AF-A0A9D3X4K6-F1
#
_entry.id   AF-A0A9D3X4K6-F1
#
_cell.length_a   1.000
_cell.length_b   1.000
_cell.length_c   1.000
_cell.angle_alpha   90.00
_cell.angle_beta   90.00
_cell.angle_gamma   90.00
#
_symmetry.space_group_name_H-M   'P 1'
#
loop_
_entity.id
_entity.type
_entity.pdbx_description
1 polymer ?
#
loop_
_entity_poly.entity_id
_entity_poly.type
_entity_poly.pdbx_seq_one_letter_code
_entity_poly.pdbx_strand_id
1 'polypeptide(L)'
;MSGDGGRHSAELRAELYFLIARFLEDGPCQQAAQVLIREVAEKELLPKRTDWTGKEHPRSYENLVKYYRHLAPDHLLQICHRLGPLLEQEIPQSVPGVQTLLGAGRQSLLRTNKSCKHVVWKGSALAALHCGRPPESPINYGSPPSI
;
A
#
# COMPACT_ATOMS: atom_id res chain seq x y z
N MET A 1 22.31 -15.81 6.06
CA MET A 1 22.36 -14.33 5.94
C MET A 1 20.94 -13.77 5.96
N SER A 2 20.16 -14.01 7.02
CA SER A 2 18.69 -13.81 7.01
C SER A 2 18.18 -12.79 8.03
N GLY A 3 19.05 -11.99 8.64
CA GLY A 3 18.69 -11.03 9.70
C GLY A 3 18.32 -9.62 9.25
N ASP A 4 18.55 -9.27 7.98
CA ASP A 4 18.47 -7.88 7.50
C ASP A 4 17.03 -7.45 7.15
N GLY A 5 16.25 -8.34 6.54
CA GLY A 5 14.87 -8.03 6.12
C GLY A 5 13.91 -7.74 7.29
N GLY A 6 14.18 -8.30 8.48
CA GLY A 6 13.37 -8.04 9.68
C GLY A 6 13.58 -6.64 10.25
N ARG A 7 14.82 -6.14 10.23
CA ARG A 7 15.18 -4.80 10.71
C ARG A 7 14.62 -3.73 9.80
N HIS A 8 14.82 -3.87 8.49
CA HIS A 8 14.28 -2.92 7.50
C HIS A 8 12.75 -2.81 7.58
N SER A 9 12.05 -3.94 7.76
CA SER A 9 10.60 -3.93 7.94
C SER A 9 10.16 -3.22 9.22
N ALA A 10 10.92 -3.33 10.31
CA ALA A 10 10.62 -2.62 11.56
C ALA A 10 10.85 -1.11 11.43
N GLU A 11 11.95 -0.69 10.79
CA GLU A 11 12.24 0.72 10.48
C GLU A 11 11.13 1.32 9.62
N LEU A 12 10.73 0.63 8.55
CA LEU A 12 9.66 1.09 7.67
C LEU A 12 8.32 1.21 8.40
N ARG A 13 7.99 0.28 9.32
CA ARG A 13 6.78 0.40 10.15
C ARG A 13 6.81 1.67 11.00
N ALA A 14 7.97 2.00 11.59
CA ALA A 14 8.11 3.19 12.41
C ALA A 14 7.93 4.49 11.58
N GLU A 15 8.52 4.52 10.38
CA GLU A 15 8.32 5.62 9.43
C GLU A 15 6.85 5.76 9.00
N LEU A 16 6.17 4.64 8.74
CA LEU A 16 4.76 4.64 8.38
C LEU A 16 3.87 5.19 9.51
N TYR A 17 4.11 4.83 10.78
CA TYR A 17 3.38 5.42 11.90
C TYR A 17 3.53 6.94 11.95
N PHE A 18 4.76 7.43 11.75
CA PHE A 18 5.02 8.87 11.69
C PHE A 18 4.28 9.55 10.53
N LEU A 19 4.34 8.97 9.32
CA LEU A 19 3.68 9.52 8.13
C LEU A 19 2.14 9.50 8.25
N ILE A 20 1.57 8.44 8.83
CA ILE A 20 0.12 8.36 9.09
C ILE A 20 -0.29 9.43 10.09
N ALA A 21 0.46 9.61 11.19
CA ALA A 21 0.20 10.67 12.15
C ALA A 21 0.25 12.07 11.49
N ARG A 22 1.25 12.32 10.64
CA ARG A 22 1.35 13.57 9.86
C ARG A 22 0.18 13.79 8.92
N PHE A 23 -0.27 12.73 8.23
CA PHE A 23 -1.41 12.80 7.32
C PHE A 23 -2.73 13.12 8.05
N LEU A 24 -2.94 12.53 9.24
CA LEU A 24 -4.16 12.75 10.02
C LEU A 24 -4.19 14.12 10.72
N GLU A 25 -3.02 14.63 11.12
CA GLU A 25 -2.87 15.90 11.85
C GLU A 25 -3.35 17.11 11.04
N ASP A 26 -3.09 17.13 9.73
CA ASP A 26 -3.53 18.19 8.80
C ASP A 26 -4.91 17.91 8.17
N GLY A 27 -5.51 16.75 8.49
CA GLY A 27 -6.80 16.31 7.97
C GLY A 27 -7.99 16.60 8.90
N PRO A 28 -9.19 16.10 8.56
CA PRO A 28 -10.38 16.22 9.42
C PRO A 28 -10.31 15.34 10.68
N CYS A 29 -9.35 14.41 10.76
CA CYS A 29 -9.25 13.40 11.80
C CYS A 29 -8.24 13.77 12.91
N GLN A 30 -8.20 15.04 13.33
CA GLN A 30 -7.23 15.57 14.29
C GLN A 30 -7.26 14.86 15.65
N GLN A 31 -8.44 14.49 16.14
CA GLN A 31 -8.59 13.74 17.39
C GLN A 31 -7.93 12.35 17.28
N ALA A 32 -8.11 11.66 16.15
CA ALA A 32 -7.46 10.39 15.90
C ALA A 32 -5.94 10.56 15.78
N ALA A 33 -5.46 11.65 15.18
CA ALA A 33 -4.04 11.98 15.13
C ALA A 33 -3.44 12.12 16.53
N GLN A 34 -4.09 12.87 17.43
CA GLN A 34 -3.63 13.05 18.81
C GLN A 34 -3.56 11.74 19.59
N VAL A 35 -4.60 10.89 19.47
CA VAL A 35 -4.62 9.56 20.09
C VAL A 35 -3.50 8.68 19.53
N LEU A 36 -3.33 8.67 18.21
CA LEU A 36 -2.28 7.89 17.55
C LEU A 36 -0.88 8.34 18.01
N ILE A 37 -0.60 9.65 18.02
CA ILE A 37 0.68 10.22 18.46
C ILE A 37 0.99 9.78 19.90
N ARG A 38 -0.01 9.83 20.79
CA ARG A 38 0.14 9.38 22.17
C ARG A 38 0.45 7.89 22.25
N GLU A 39 -0.34 7.03 21.61
CA GLU A 39 -0.12 5.58 21.63
C GLU A 39 1.25 5.18 21.05
N VAL A 40 1.65 5.83 19.96
CA VAL A 40 2.92 5.60 19.28
C VAL A 40 4.11 6.01 20.17
N ALA A 41 3.97 7.07 20.98
CA ALA A 41 4.95 7.45 21.98
C ALA A 41 5.00 6.43 23.14
N GLU A 42 3.85 6.03 23.68
CA GLU A 42 3.74 5.05 24.78
C GLU A 42 4.34 3.68 24.40
N LYS A 43 4.20 3.26 23.15
CA LYS A 43 4.70 1.98 22.62
C LYS A 43 6.09 2.08 21.97
N GLU A 44 6.74 3.24 22.01
CA GLU A 44 8.02 3.52 21.36
C GLU A 44 8.09 3.13 19.86
N LEU A 45 7.04 3.40 19.10
CA LEU A 45 6.91 2.95 17.70
C LEU A 45 7.52 3.94 16.69
N LEU A 46 8.17 5.01 17.14
CA LEU A 46 8.77 6.03 16.27
C LEU A 46 10.21 5.70 15.88
N PRO A 47 10.71 6.26 14.76
CA PRO A 47 12.11 6.12 14.37
C PRO A 47 13.07 6.58 15.48
N LYS A 48 13.93 5.65 15.89
CA LYS A 48 14.97 5.89 16.91
C LYS A 48 16.20 6.52 16.26
N ARG A 49 17.00 7.22 17.07
CA ARG A 49 18.32 7.71 16.64
C ARG A 49 19.39 6.75 17.11
N THR A 50 20.32 6.40 16.22
CA THR A 50 21.57 5.76 16.62
C THR A 50 22.65 6.82 16.84
N ASP A 51 23.28 6.79 18.01
CA ASP A 51 24.43 7.64 18.30
C ASP A 51 25.71 7.08 17.68
N TRP A 52 26.80 7.87 17.68
CA TRP A 52 28.11 7.46 17.17
C TRP A 52 28.70 6.24 17.91
N THR A 53 28.17 5.93 19.11
CA THR A 53 28.50 4.74 19.91
C THR A 53 27.65 3.51 19.56
N GLY A 54 26.70 3.63 18.63
CA GLY A 54 25.79 2.55 18.24
C GLY A 54 24.57 2.38 19.15
N LYS A 55 24.38 3.23 20.16
CA LYS A 55 23.20 3.17 21.05
C LYS A 55 21.98 3.83 20.43
N GLU A 56 20.82 3.22 20.63
CA GLU A 56 19.54 3.76 20.17
C GLU A 56 18.89 4.66 21.22
N HIS A 57 18.34 5.78 20.77
CA HIS A 57 17.67 6.77 21.61
C HIS A 57 16.27 7.06 21.06
N PRO A 58 15.23 7.06 21.92
CA PRO A 58 13.87 7.40 21.51
C PRO A 58 13.78 8.87 21.09
N ARG A 59 12.84 9.18 20.20
CA ARG A 59 12.48 10.55 19.81
C ARG A 59 11.01 10.78 20.03
N SER A 60 10.66 11.99 20.48
CA SER A 60 9.28 12.45 20.47
C SER A 60 8.81 12.75 19.04
N TYR A 61 7.51 12.68 18.83
CA TYR A 61 6.89 13.04 17.56
C TYR A 61 7.25 14.47 17.13
N GLU A 62 7.15 15.45 18.04
CA GLU A 62 7.51 16.85 17.76
C GLU A 62 8.96 17.02 17.30
N ASN A 63 9.89 16.25 17.87
CA ASN A 63 11.30 16.28 17.46
C ASN A 63 11.47 15.73 16.04
N LEU A 64 10.71 14.69 15.68
CA LEU A 64 10.70 14.15 14.32
C LEU A 64 10.11 15.14 13.32
N VAL A 65 9.02 15.84 13.64
CA VAL A 65 8.46 16.89 12.78
C VAL A 65 9.49 17.99 12.52
N LYS A 66 10.21 18.43 13.56
CA LYS A 66 11.28 19.43 13.45
C LYS A 66 12.50 18.93 12.68
N TYR A 67 12.78 17.63 12.70
CA TYR A 67 13.90 17.02 11.99
C TYR A 67 13.57 16.83 10.50
N TYR A 68 12.38 16.30 10.20
CA TYR A 68 11.89 16.03 8.86
C TYR A 68 11.03 17.17 8.29
N ARG A 69 11.53 18.40 8.33
CA ARG A 69 10.77 19.60 7.89
C ARG A 69 10.36 19.60 6.42
N HIS A 70 11.09 18.84 5.60
CA HIS A 70 10.82 18.70 4.17
C HIS A 70 9.61 17.78 3.90
N LEU A 71 9.11 17.05 4.90
CA LEU A 71 7.95 16.19 4.78
C LEU A 71 6.67 16.98 5.09
N ALA A 72 5.99 17.37 4.02
CA ALA A 72 4.66 17.94 4.09
C ALA A 72 3.64 16.91 4.62
N PRO A 73 2.51 17.34 5.23
CA PRO A 73 1.49 16.42 5.73
C PRO A 73 0.92 15.46 4.67
N ASP A 74 0.88 15.89 3.41
CA ASP A 74 0.40 15.11 2.27
C ASP A 74 1.47 14.18 1.66
N HIS A 75 2.67 14.08 2.25
CA HIS A 75 3.78 13.30 1.69
C HIS A 75 3.41 11.83 1.43
N LEU A 76 2.69 11.19 2.36
CA LEU A 76 2.21 9.82 2.20
C LEU A 76 1.27 9.69 0.99
N LEU A 77 0.37 10.67 0.82
CA LEU A 77 -0.55 10.73 -0.31
C LEU A 77 0.21 10.93 -1.65
N GLN A 78 1.24 11.77 -1.66
CA GLN A 78 2.09 11.96 -2.84
C GLN A 78 2.83 10.68 -3.24
N ILE A 79 3.35 9.91 -2.27
CA ILE A 79 3.95 8.60 -2.54
C ILE A 79 2.91 7.69 -3.21
N CYS A 80 1.74 7.58 -2.62
CA CYS A 80 0.62 6.80 -3.13
C CYS A 80 0.22 7.17 -4.57
N HIS A 81 0.19 8.45 -4.92
CA HIS A 81 -0.07 8.90 -6.29
C HIS A 81 1.03 8.52 -7.29
N ARG A 82 2.30 8.51 -6.87
CA ARG A 82 3.43 8.19 -7.75
C ARG A 82 3.56 6.69 -8.01
N LEU A 83 3.19 5.84 -7.04
CA LEU A 83 3.36 4.39 -7.14
C LEU A 83 2.56 3.77 -8.29
N GLY A 84 1.32 4.21 -8.51
CA GLY A 84 0.46 3.65 -9.56
C GLY A 84 1.06 3.75 -10.96
N PRO A 85 1.37 4.96 -11.47
CA PRO A 85 2.01 5.15 -12.77
C PRO A 85 3.35 4.42 -12.92
N LEU A 86 4.17 4.40 -11.87
CA LEU A 86 5.46 3.70 -11.89
C LEU A 86 5.28 2.19 -12.06
N LEU A 87 4.33 1.60 -11.33
CA LEU A 87 4.04 0.18 -11.43
C LEU A 87 3.38 -0.20 -12.77
N GLU A 88 2.60 0.70 -13.36
CA GLU A 88 1.92 0.49 -14.64
C GLU A 88 2.89 0.32 -15.81
N GLN A 89 4.09 0.91 -15.73
CA GLN A 89 5.14 0.77 -16.74
C GLN A 89 5.71 -0.67 -16.79
N GLU A 90 5.79 -1.34 -15.65
CA GLU A 90 6.39 -2.67 -15.52
C GLU A 90 5.35 -3.79 -15.57
N ILE A 91 4.19 -3.58 -14.95
CA ILE A 91 3.13 -4.58 -14.81
C ILE A 91 1.79 -3.89 -15.09
N PRO A 92 1.26 -3.93 -16.32
CA PRO A 92 0.04 -3.20 -16.66
C PRO A 92 -1.21 -3.78 -15.96
N GLN A 93 -2.16 -2.90 -15.65
CA GLN A 93 -3.49 -3.25 -15.15
C GLN A 93 -4.38 -3.83 -16.25
N SER A 94 -5.46 -4.52 -15.86
CA SER A 94 -6.45 -5.00 -16.85
C SER A 94 -7.20 -3.85 -17.54
N VAL A 95 -7.41 -2.76 -16.79
CA VAL A 95 -8.17 -1.58 -17.25
C VAL A 95 -7.24 -0.38 -17.18
N PRO A 96 -6.81 0.18 -18.33
CA PRO A 96 -5.96 1.35 -18.36
C PRO A 96 -6.60 2.54 -17.65
N GLY A 97 -5.80 3.29 -16.89
CA GLY A 97 -6.21 4.53 -16.24
C GLY A 97 -6.88 4.39 -14.87
N VAL A 98 -7.09 3.17 -14.36
CA VAL A 98 -7.69 2.93 -13.04
C VAL A 98 -6.62 3.02 -11.94
N GLN A 99 -6.49 4.19 -11.31
CA GLN A 99 -5.59 4.35 -10.17
C GLN A 99 -6.33 4.20 -8.84
N THR A 100 -5.96 3.17 -8.07
CA THR A 100 -6.57 2.91 -6.76
C THR A 100 -5.56 2.29 -5.79
N LEU A 101 -5.55 2.77 -4.54
CA LEU A 101 -4.78 2.17 -3.45
C LEU A 101 -5.46 0.92 -2.88
N LEU A 102 -6.77 0.79 -3.08
CA LEU A 102 -7.62 -0.26 -2.52
C LEU A 102 -7.97 -1.35 -3.55
N GLY A 103 -7.31 -1.32 -4.71
CA GLY A 103 -7.51 -2.32 -5.75
C GLY A 103 -7.06 -3.71 -5.30
N ALA A 104 -7.79 -4.72 -5.78
CA ALA A 104 -7.45 -6.12 -5.57
C ALA A 104 -7.02 -6.78 -6.89
N GLY A 105 -6.39 -7.96 -6.79
CA GLY A 105 -5.98 -8.72 -7.96
C GLY A 105 -5.07 -7.91 -8.89
N ARG A 106 -5.51 -7.74 -10.14
CA ARG A 106 -4.74 -7.01 -11.16
C ARG A 106 -4.70 -5.49 -10.95
N GLN A 107 -5.62 -4.95 -10.14
CA GLN A 107 -5.63 -3.51 -9.86
C GLN A 107 -4.89 -3.18 -8.57
N SER A 108 -4.36 -4.20 -7.87
CA SER A 108 -3.55 -4.01 -6.67
C SER A 108 -2.23 -3.31 -6.99
N LEU A 109 -1.80 -2.42 -6.10
CA LEU A 109 -0.44 -1.85 -6.13
C LEU A 109 0.64 -2.83 -5.66
N LEU A 110 0.24 -3.98 -5.13
CA LEU A 110 1.17 -5.06 -4.72
C LEU A 110 1.18 -6.21 -5.74
N ARG A 111 0.63 -5.98 -6.94
CA ARG A 111 0.62 -6.99 -8.01
C ARG A 111 2.04 -7.34 -8.44
N THR A 112 2.22 -8.59 -8.80
CA THR A 112 3.44 -9.15 -9.36
C THR A 112 3.12 -9.86 -10.68
N ASN A 113 4.13 -10.14 -11.49
CA ASN A 113 3.95 -10.93 -12.72
C ASN A 113 3.30 -12.30 -12.46
N LYS A 114 3.48 -12.86 -11.25
CA LYS A 114 2.87 -14.14 -10.84
C LYS A 114 1.41 -14.01 -10.45
N SER A 115 1.01 -12.89 -9.84
CA SER A 115 -0.39 -12.64 -9.48
C SER A 115 -1.25 -12.28 -10.70
N CYS A 116 -0.63 -11.82 -11.78
CA CYS A 116 -1.31 -11.46 -13.03
C CYS A 116 -1.52 -12.65 -13.98
N LYS A 117 -2.08 -13.78 -13.52
CA LYS A 117 -2.43 -14.90 -14.43
C LYS A 117 -3.39 -14.41 -15.51
N HIS A 118 -2.96 -14.47 -16.77
CA HIS A 118 -3.74 -14.05 -17.93
C HIS A 118 -4.75 -15.13 -18.29
N VAL A 119 -5.95 -15.02 -17.71
CA VAL A 119 -7.09 -15.84 -18.11
C VAL A 119 -7.82 -15.10 -19.23
N VAL A 120 -7.44 -15.40 -20.48
CA VAL A 120 -8.22 -14.95 -21.64
C VAL A 120 -9.42 -15.86 -21.77
N TRP A 121 -10.60 -15.33 -21.52
CA TRP A 121 -11.84 -16.00 -21.86
C TRP A 121 -12.02 -15.82 -23.37
N LYS A 122 -11.66 -16.83 -24.17
CA LYS A 122 -12.07 -16.83 -25.58
C LYS A 122 -13.60 -16.91 -25.61
N GLY A 123 -14.26 -16.16 -26.48
CA GLY A 123 -15.74 -16.21 -26.60
C GLY A 123 -16.28 -17.61 -26.88
N SER A 124 -15.47 -18.49 -27.48
CA SER A 124 -15.77 -19.92 -27.67
C SER A 124 -15.83 -20.74 -26.38
N ALA A 125 -15.38 -20.19 -25.25
CA ALA A 125 -15.43 -20.84 -23.95
C ALA A 125 -16.81 -20.68 -23.29
N LEU A 126 -17.57 -19.66 -23.67
CA LEU A 126 -18.91 -19.41 -23.16
C LEU A 126 -19.90 -20.36 -23.85
N ALA A 127 -20.62 -21.14 -23.07
CA ALA A 127 -21.69 -21.99 -23.60
C ALA A 127 -22.95 -21.14 -23.78
N ALA A 128 -23.38 -20.94 -25.03
CA ALA A 128 -24.69 -20.37 -25.31
C ALA A 128 -25.77 -21.39 -24.88
N LEU A 129 -26.72 -20.95 -24.05
CA LEU A 129 -27.79 -21.79 -23.55
C LEU A 129 -29.09 -21.51 -24.32
N HIS A 130 -29.95 -22.53 -24.44
CA HIS A 130 -31.24 -22.38 -25.08
C HIS A 130 -32.14 -21.38 -24.30
N CYS A 131 -33.06 -20.74 -25.04
CA CYS A 131 -34.12 -19.86 -24.50
C CYS A 131 -33.67 -18.48 -23.99
N GLY A 132 -32.66 -17.85 -24.61
CA GLY A 132 -32.26 -16.47 -24.28
C GLY A 132 -31.59 -16.32 -22.90
N ARG A 133 -31.22 -17.45 -22.29
CA ARG A 133 -30.49 -17.47 -21.03
C ARG A 133 -29.06 -16.93 -21.26
N PRO A 134 -28.53 -16.10 -20.36
CA PRO A 134 -27.19 -15.55 -20.51
C PRO A 134 -26.15 -16.67 -20.57
N PRO A 135 -25.10 -16.54 -21.39
CA PRO A 135 -24.06 -17.55 -21.52
C PRO A 135 -23.35 -17.81 -20.19
N GLU A 136 -23.19 -19.08 -19.83
CA GLU A 136 -22.54 -19.48 -18.58
C GLU A 136 -21.03 -19.66 -18.77
N SER A 137 -20.28 -19.36 -17.71
CA SER A 137 -18.84 -19.64 -17.66
C SER A 137 -18.58 -21.15 -17.54
N PRO A 138 -17.64 -21.71 -18.30
CA PRO A 138 -17.31 -23.13 -18.21
C PRO A 138 -16.60 -23.46 -16.89
N ILE A 139 -16.90 -24.64 -16.34
CA ILE A 139 -16.46 -25.12 -15.02
C ILE A 139 -14.92 -25.19 -14.87
N ASN A 140 -14.19 -25.34 -15.98
CA ASN A 140 -12.72 -25.45 -16.01
C ASN A 140 -11.98 -24.13 -16.31
N TYR A 141 -12.69 -23.04 -16.61
CA TYR A 141 -12.03 -21.74 -16.69
C TYR A 141 -11.83 -21.24 -15.27
N GLY A 142 -10.58 -20.91 -14.93
CA GLY A 142 -10.26 -20.28 -13.65
C GLY A 142 -11.08 -19.00 -13.43
N SER A 143 -10.92 -18.41 -12.25
CA SER A 143 -11.67 -17.21 -11.86
C SER A 143 -11.71 -16.17 -12.99
N PRO A 144 -12.88 -15.54 -13.25
CA PRO A 144 -12.96 -14.49 -14.26
C PRO A 144 -11.88 -13.44 -14.02
N PRO A 145 -11.36 -12.80 -15.08
CA PRO A 145 -10.41 -11.71 -14.89
C PRO A 145 -11.02 -10.72 -13.90
N SER A 146 -10.24 -10.39 -12.85
CA SER A 146 -10.64 -9.36 -11.90
C SER A 146 -10.79 -8.05 -12.68
N ILE A 147 -12.04 -7.60 -12.84
CA ILE A 147 -12.37 -6.23 -13.24
C ILE A 147 -12.21 -5.38 -11.98
#